data_AF-A0A2D0LCW0-F1
#
_entry.id   AF-A0A2D0LCW0-F1
#
_cell.length_a   1.000
_cell.length_b   1.000
_cell.length_c   1.000
_cell.angle_alpha   90.00
_cell.angle_beta   90.00
_cell.angle_gamma   90.00
#
_symmetry.space_group_name_H-M   'P 1'
#
loop_
_entity.id
_entity.type
_entity.pdbx_description
1 polymer ?
#
loop_
_entity_poly.entity_id
_entity_poly.type
_entity_poly.pdbx_seq_one_letter_code
_entity_poly.pdbx_strand_id
1 'polypeptide(L)' 'MAISTKTEQLEQELLEVVKKYSGNEEVTVITTNNSENNLQIQIIIAGKNQLDITLNSFSD' A
#
# COMPACT_ATOMS: atom_id res chain seq x y z
N MET A 1 -7.88 15.07 -13.77
CA MET A 1 -8.31 13.80 -13.16
C MET A 1 -7.39 12.70 -13.68
N ALA A 2 -6.27 12.40 -13.00
CA ALA A 2 -5.30 11.39 -13.44
C ALA A 2 -4.40 10.83 -12.30
N ILE A 3 -4.63 11.23 -11.04
CA ILE A 3 -3.82 10.79 -9.89
C ILE A 3 -4.31 9.44 -9.34
N SER A 4 -5.62 9.16 -9.44
CA SER A 4 -6.21 7.90 -8.95
C SER A 4 -5.54 6.66 -9.53
N THR A 5 -5.21 6.66 -10.82
CA THR A 5 -4.68 5.46 -11.49
C THR A 5 -3.33 4.97 -10.96
N LYS A 6 -2.41 5.86 -10.56
CA LYS A 6 -1.06 5.42 -10.14
C LYS A 6 -1.03 4.90 -8.71
N THR A 7 -1.79 5.50 -7.80
CA THR A 7 -1.92 5.00 -6.42
C THR A 7 -2.65 3.67 -6.41
N GLU A 8 -3.74 3.53 -7.19
CA GLU A 8 -4.46 2.26 -7.35
C GLU A 8 -3.56 1.17 -7.95
N GLN A 9 -2.72 1.51 -8.95
CA GLN A 9 -1.72 0.59 -9.49
C GLN A 9 -0.72 0.13 -8.43
N LEU A 10 -0.20 1.06 -7.63
CA LEU A 10 0.72 0.74 -6.55
C LEU A 10 0.06 -0.17 -5.49
N GLU A 11 -1.19 0.06 -5.12
CA GLU A 11 -1.94 -0.81 -4.21
C GLU A 11 -2.07 -2.24 -4.76
N GLN A 12 -2.37 -2.38 -6.07
CA GLN A 12 -2.45 -3.69 -6.72
C GLN A 12 -1.10 -4.40 -6.76
N GLU A 13 -0.02 -3.70 -7.13
CA GLU A 13 1.33 -4.27 -7.16
C GLU A 13 1.77 -4.73 -5.76
N LEU A 14 1.50 -3.92 -4.73
CA LEU A 14 1.77 -4.28 -3.34
C LEU A 14 0.94 -5.50 -2.91
N LEU A 15 -0.34 -5.56 -3.28
CA LEU A 15 -1.20 -6.70 -2.98
C LEU A 15 -0.67 -7.99 -3.61
N GLU A 16 -0.26 -7.96 -4.88
CA GLU A 16 0.30 -9.12 -5.58
C GLU A 16 1.61 -9.60 -4.95
N VAL A 17 2.53 -8.67 -4.66
CA VAL A 17 3.80 -8.99 -4.01
C VAL A 17 3.54 -9.62 -2.66
N VAL A 18 2.71 -9.02 -1.82
CA VAL A 18 2.48 -9.51 -0.45
C VAL A 18 1.77 -10.87 -0.50
N LYS A 19 0.75 -11.05 -1.36
CA LYS A 19 0.08 -12.36 -1.56
C LYS A 19 1.04 -13.48 -1.93
N LYS A 20 2.07 -13.19 -2.73
CA LYS A 20 3.11 -14.16 -3.11
C LYS A 20 3.89 -14.68 -1.90
N TYR A 21 4.05 -13.87 -0.86
CA TYR A 21 4.84 -14.20 0.34
C TYR A 21 4.00 -14.55 1.58
N SER A 22 2.72 -14.20 1.61
CA SER A 22 1.86 -14.46 2.76
C SER A 22 1.32 -15.90 2.78
N GLY A 23 1.11 -16.54 1.62
CA GLY A 23 0.75 -17.96 1.55
C GLY A 23 -0.68 -18.21 2.03
N ASN A 24 -1.65 -18.13 1.11
CA ASN A 24 -3.10 -18.29 1.32
C ASN A 24 -3.76 -17.41 2.41
N GLU A 25 -2.98 -16.64 3.17
CA GLU A 25 -3.50 -15.67 4.12
C GLU A 25 -4.21 -14.53 3.39
N GLU A 26 -5.26 -14.02 4.01
CA GLU A 26 -5.98 -12.86 3.50
C GLU A 26 -5.09 -11.62 3.63
N VAL A 27 -4.89 -10.92 2.52
CA VAL A 27 -4.09 -9.69 2.47
C VAL A 27 -5.00 -8.54 2.07
N THR A 28 -4.95 -7.47 2.85
CA THR A 28 -5.64 -6.22 2.57
C THR A 28 -4.62 -5.09 2.44
N VAL A 29 -4.71 -4.31 1.37
CA VAL A 29 -3.90 -3.10 1.16
C VAL A 29 -4.84 -1.90 1.18
N ILE A 30 -4.51 -0.88 1.97
CA ILE A 30 -5.36 0.29 2.22
C ILE A 30 -4.51 1.56 2.15
N THR A 31 -4.81 2.46 1.23
CA THR A 31 -4.29 3.84 1.32
C THR A 31 -5.02 4.60 2.43
N THR A 32 -4.28 5.05 3.43
CA THR A 32 -4.80 5.77 4.60
C THR A 32 -4.50 7.27 4.55
N ASN A 33 -3.51 7.69 3.77
CA ASN A 33 -3.29 9.09 3.42
C ASN A 33 -2.83 9.17 1.96
N ASN A 34 -3.46 10.05 1.17
CA ASN A 34 -3.05 10.35 -0.20
C ASN A 34 -3.09 11.86 -0.42
N SER A 35 -2.07 12.52 0.11
CA SER A 35 -1.84 13.95 -0.03
C SER A 35 -0.69 14.20 -1.01
N GLU A 36 -0.62 15.40 -1.58
CA GLU A 36 0.38 15.78 -2.60
C GLU A 36 1.84 15.43 -2.20
N ASN A 37 2.15 15.45 -0.90
CA ASN A 37 3.48 15.19 -0.37
C ASN A 37 3.57 13.99 0.59
N ASN A 38 2.46 13.32 0.86
CA ASN A 38 2.40 12.25 1.84
C ASN A 38 1.45 11.15 1.35
N LEU A 39 2.03 9.99 1.09
CA LEU A 39 1.31 8.78 0.77
C LEU A 39 1.54 7.77 1.89
N GLN A 40 0.46 7.36 2.56
CA GLN A 40 0.48 6.32 3.58
C GLN A 40 -0.35 5.14 3.12
N ILE A 41 0.28 3.97 3.07
CA ILE A 41 -0.33 2.71 2.69
C ILE A 41 -0.14 1.71 3.83
N GLN A 42 -1.23 1.06 4.22
CA GLN A 42 -1.26 0.01 5.22
C GLN A 42 -1.47 -1.34 4.55
N ILE A 43 -0.70 -2.33 4.96
CA ILE A 43 -0.78 -3.70 4.48
C ILE A 43 -1.06 -4.59 5.69
N ILE A 44 -2.20 -5.26 5.66
CA ILE A 44 -2.67 -6.14 6.73
C ILE A 44 -2.69 -7.56 6.19
N ILE A 45 -1.96 -8.47 6.85
CA ILE A 45 -1.93 -9.89 6.53
C ILE A 45 -2.63 -10.64 7.67
N ALA A 46 -3.75 -11.30 7.38
CA ALA A 46 -4.55 -11.99 8.38
C ALA A 46 -3.74 -13.11 9.04
N GLY A 47 -3.68 -13.09 10.37
CA GLY A 47 -2.88 -14.03 11.17
C GLY A 47 -1.42 -13.63 11.36
N LYS A 48 -1.00 -12.49 10.80
CA LYS A 48 0.36 -11.93 10.94
C LYS A 48 0.33 -10.47 11.42
N ASN A 49 1.49 -9.84 11.37
CA ASN A 49 1.68 -8.44 11.72
C ASN A 49 1.19 -7.50 10.62
N GLN A 50 0.80 -6.29 11.03
CA GLN A 50 0.53 -5.15 10.15
C GLN A 50 1.86 -4.52 9.68
N LEU A 51 1.90 -4.11 8.40
CA LEU A 51 2.99 -3.35 7.82
C LEU A 51 2.49 -1.97 7.38
N ASP A 52 3.01 -0.92 8.00
CA ASP A 52 2.75 0.46 7.65
C ASP A 52 3.87 1.01 6.75
N ILE A 53 3.52 1.48 5.56
CA ILE A 53 4.45 2.12 4.62
C ILE A 53 4.05 3.59 4.49
N THR A 54 4.97 4.49 4.86
CA THR A 54 4.79 5.94 4.64
C THR A 54 5.84 6.43 3.66
N LEU A 55 5.37 6.94 2.52
CA LEU A 55 6.16 7.56 1.47
C LEU A 55 5.95 9.08 1.57
N ASN A 56 6.99 9.79 2.00
CA ASN A 56 7.02 11.24 1.96
C ASN A 56 7.77 11.67 0.71
N SER A 57 7.26 12.68 0.00
CA SER A 57 8.08 13.37 -0.99
C SER A 57 9.13 14.19 -0.23
N PHE A 58 10.40 13.97 -0.55
CA PHE A 58 11.46 14.87 -0.10
C PHE A 58 11.54 16.01 -1.12
N SER A 59 11.27 17.23 -0.67
CA SER A 59 11.63 18.44 -1.42
C SER A 59 13.08 18.76 -1.08
N ASP A 60 13.94 18.78 -2.09
CA ASP A 60 15.33 19.29 -2.00
C ASP A 60 15.33 20.81 -1.73
#